data_AF-U7QY28-F1
#
_entry.id   AF-U7QY28-F1
#
_cell.length_a   1.000
_cell.length_b   1.000
_cell.length_c   1.000
_cell.angle_alpha   90.00
_cell.angle_beta   90.00
_cell.angle_gamma   90.00
#
_symmetry.space_group_name_H-M   'P 1'
#
loop_
_entity.id
_entity.type
_entity.pdbx_description
1 polymer ?
#
loop_
_entity_poly.entity_id
_entity_poly.type
_entity_poly.pdbx_seq_one_letter_code
_entity_poly.pdbx_strand_id
1 'polypeptide(L)'
;MGYALVLVTNQSGIARGIFNEEQFLQLTEWMDWSLADRGVDLDGIYYCPHHPDATEEQYKKSCDCRKPQPGMLLDAQKELGIDMAVSYMVGDKLEDMQAAVMAKVGTKVLVRTGKPITNEAEQAADLIINSLADLPKAIKSIRK
;
A
#
# COMPACT_ATOMS: atom_id res chain seq x y z
N MET A 1 -9.10 13.59 -10.54
CA MET A 1 -8.76 14.30 -9.28
C MET A 1 -7.27 14.67 -9.20
N GLY A 2 -6.45 14.27 -10.19
CA GLY A 2 -5.06 14.72 -10.31
C GLY A 2 -4.09 14.05 -9.35
N TYR A 3 -4.44 12.88 -8.80
CA TYR A 3 -3.56 12.08 -7.96
C TYR A 3 -2.90 11.01 -8.81
N ALA A 4 -1.62 10.74 -8.52
CA ALA A 4 -0.99 9.49 -8.90
C ALA A 4 -1.61 8.33 -8.10
N LEU A 5 -1.69 7.15 -8.72
CA LEU A 5 -2.17 5.91 -8.14
C LEU A 5 -1.00 4.94 -8.00
N VAL A 6 -0.57 4.72 -6.76
CA VAL A 6 0.57 3.84 -6.46
C VAL A 6 0.12 2.68 -5.58
N LEU A 7 0.42 1.46 -6.01
CA LEU A 7 0.20 0.25 -5.20
C LEU A 7 1.45 -0.03 -4.35
N VAL A 8 1.28 -0.14 -3.03
CA VAL A 8 2.35 -0.52 -2.08
C VAL A 8 1.92 -1.73 -1.24
N THR A 9 2.47 -2.91 -1.50
CA THR A 9 1.90 -4.18 -0.98
C THR A 9 2.90 -5.13 -0.31
N ASN A 10 2.55 -5.64 0.88
CA ASN A 10 3.33 -6.68 1.56
C ASN A 10 2.93 -8.07 1.00
N GLN A 11 3.86 -8.79 0.36
CA GLN A 11 3.64 -10.09 -0.27
C GLN A 11 4.48 -11.21 0.37
N SER A 12 4.44 -11.32 1.70
CA SER A 12 5.17 -12.36 2.43
C SER A 12 4.70 -13.79 2.16
N GLY A 13 3.67 -14.00 1.35
CA GLY A 13 3.34 -15.32 0.82
C GLY A 13 4.52 -15.92 0.03
N ILE A 14 5.31 -15.05 -0.63
CA ILE A 14 6.53 -15.40 -1.35
C ILE A 14 7.58 -15.95 -0.37
N ALA A 15 7.96 -15.16 0.65
CA ALA A 15 8.87 -15.62 1.71
C ALA A 15 8.44 -16.90 2.44
N ARG A 16 7.13 -17.17 2.49
CA ARG A 16 6.54 -18.33 3.17
C ARG A 16 6.39 -19.55 2.25
N GLY A 17 6.81 -19.46 0.99
CA GLY A 17 6.68 -20.53 0.00
C GLY A 17 5.22 -20.89 -0.35
N ILE A 18 4.26 -19.98 -0.13
CA ILE A 18 2.84 -20.20 -0.48
C ILE A 18 2.64 -20.12 -2.00
N PHE A 19 3.39 -19.22 -2.63
CA PHE A 19 3.51 -19.03 -4.07
C PHE A 19 4.89 -18.42 -4.36
N ASN A 20 5.39 -18.55 -5.58
CA ASN A 20 6.69 -17.99 -5.96
C ASN A 20 6.56 -16.55 -6.50
N GLU A 21 7.68 -15.85 -6.65
CA GLU A 21 7.70 -14.46 -7.13
C GLU A 21 7.23 -14.33 -8.58
N GLU A 22 7.52 -15.30 -9.44
CA GLU A 22 7.05 -15.31 -10.83
C GLU A 22 5.52 -15.34 -10.91
N GLN A 23 4.85 -16.14 -10.09
CA GLN A 23 3.39 -16.18 -9.99
C GLN A 23 2.82 -14.84 -9.54
N PHE A 24 3.49 -14.16 -8.60
CA PHE A 24 3.09 -12.81 -8.18
C PHE A 24 3.26 -11.80 -9.33
N LEU A 25 4.37 -11.84 -10.05
CA LEU A 25 4.63 -10.94 -11.18
C LEU A 25 3.61 -11.16 -12.31
N GLN A 26 3.29 -12.42 -12.65
CA GLN A 26 2.24 -12.74 -13.63
C GLN A 26 0.87 -12.19 -13.22
N LEU A 27 0.49 -12.33 -11.94
CA LEU A 27 -0.76 -11.78 -11.43
C LEU A 27 -0.77 -10.25 -11.44
N THR A 28 0.37 -9.64 -11.12
CA THR A 28 0.53 -8.18 -11.09
C THR A 28 0.43 -7.59 -12.48
N GLU A 29 1.08 -8.20 -13.47
CA GLU A 29 0.97 -7.81 -14.88
C GLU A 29 -0.48 -7.94 -15.36
N TRP A 30 -1.16 -9.05 -15.07
CA TRP A 30 -2.57 -9.20 -15.43
C TRP A 30 -3.46 -8.12 -14.78
N MET A 31 -3.23 -7.81 -13.50
CA MET A 31 -3.99 -6.78 -12.77
C MET A 31 -3.77 -5.40 -13.38
N ASP A 32 -2.53 -5.05 -13.71
CA ASP A 32 -2.16 -3.79 -14.33
C ASP A 32 -2.86 -3.62 -15.69
N TRP A 33 -2.76 -4.61 -16.57
CA TRP A 33 -3.47 -4.62 -17.85
C TRP A 33 -4.99 -4.54 -17.68
N SER A 34 -5.56 -5.27 -16.72
CA SER A 34 -7.00 -5.26 -16.44
C SER A 34 -7.48 -3.87 -16.00
N LEU A 35 -6.67 -3.12 -15.25
CA LEU A 35 -6.97 -1.75 -14.84
C LEU A 35 -6.81 -0.78 -16.01
N ALA A 36 -5.73 -0.89 -16.79
CA ALA A 36 -5.47 -0.05 -17.95
C ALA A 36 -6.60 -0.16 -19.00
N ASP A 37 -7.08 -1.38 -19.27
CA ASP A 37 -8.25 -1.67 -20.13
C ASP A 37 -9.54 -0.96 -19.65
N ARG A 38 -9.62 -0.60 -18.36
CA ARG A 38 -10.74 0.13 -17.73
C ARG A 38 -10.42 1.62 -17.53
N GLY A 39 -9.36 2.12 -18.15
CA GLY A 39 -8.96 3.53 -18.09
C GLY A 39 -8.31 3.93 -16.76
N VAL A 40 -7.74 2.98 -16.02
CA VAL A 40 -6.97 3.21 -14.80
C VAL A 40 -5.52 2.79 -15.05
N ASP A 41 -4.64 3.77 -15.19
CA ASP A 41 -3.20 3.55 -15.32
C ASP A 41 -2.56 3.72 -13.93
N LEU A 42 -1.81 2.72 -13.45
CA LEU A 42 -1.10 2.81 -12.17
C LEU A 42 0.25 3.46 -12.41
N ASP A 43 0.54 4.54 -11.68
CA ASP A 43 1.82 5.25 -11.81
C ASP A 43 2.98 4.46 -11.20
N GLY A 44 2.71 3.49 -10.33
CA GLY A 44 3.73 2.60 -9.79
C GLY A 44 3.19 1.44 -8.97
N ILE A 45 3.89 0.31 -9.02
CA ILE A 45 3.60 -0.88 -8.24
C ILE A 45 4.86 -1.30 -7.49
N TYR A 46 4.80 -1.23 -6.16
CA TYR A 46 5.88 -1.59 -5.25
C TYR A 46 5.40 -2.70 -4.33
N TYR A 47 6.23 -3.73 -4.16
CA TYR A 47 5.91 -4.85 -3.30
C TYR A 47 7.11 -5.28 -2.45
N CYS A 48 6.81 -5.90 -1.30
CA CYS A 48 7.82 -6.51 -0.44
C CYS A 48 7.62 -8.03 -0.37
N PRO A 49 8.53 -8.84 -0.92
CA PRO A 49 8.46 -10.30 -0.83
C PRO A 49 9.02 -10.86 0.50
N HIS A 50 9.70 -10.03 1.29
CA HIS A 50 10.51 -10.47 2.44
C HIS A 50 9.73 -10.77 3.73
N HIS A 51 10.33 -11.64 4.56
CA HIS A 51 9.90 -11.90 5.94
C HIS A 51 11.11 -12.39 6.78
N PRO A 52 11.26 -11.97 8.06
CA PRO A 52 12.39 -12.44 8.89
C PRO A 52 12.38 -13.96 9.12
N ASP A 53 11.19 -14.55 9.24
CA ASP A 53 11.00 -16.00 9.41
C ASP A 53 10.78 -16.73 8.07
N ALA A 54 11.31 -16.23 6.95
CA ALA A 54 11.14 -16.87 5.65
C ALA A 54 11.78 -18.28 5.61
N THR A 55 11.18 -19.17 4.82
CA THR A 55 11.71 -20.51 4.54
C THR A 55 12.79 -20.48 3.47
N GLU A 56 12.65 -19.60 2.48
CA GLU A 56 13.64 -19.38 1.43
C GLU A 56 14.63 -18.29 1.82
N GLU A 57 15.92 -18.62 1.77
CA GLU A 57 17.00 -17.75 2.25
C GLU A 57 17.03 -16.39 1.52
N GLN A 58 16.71 -16.36 0.22
CA GLN A 58 16.67 -15.12 -0.57
C GLN A 58 15.67 -14.08 -0.05
N TYR A 59 14.59 -14.52 0.61
CA TYR A 59 13.57 -13.64 1.18
C TYR A 59 13.68 -13.47 2.70
N LYS A 60 14.63 -14.16 3.33
CA LYS A 60 14.82 -14.20 4.78
C LYS A 60 15.65 -13.03 5.29
N LYS A 61 15.04 -11.85 5.35
CA LYS A 61 15.72 -10.66 5.87
C LYS A 61 14.79 -9.65 6.51
N SER A 62 15.35 -8.90 7.46
CA SER A 62 14.85 -7.57 7.78
C SER A 62 15.10 -6.66 6.59
N CYS A 63 14.11 -5.83 6.23
CA CYS A 63 14.20 -4.93 5.10
C CYS A 63 13.42 -3.65 5.37
N ASP A 64 13.75 -2.60 4.63
CA ASP A 64 13.11 -1.30 4.76
C ASP A 64 11.81 -1.20 3.94
N CYS A 65 11.55 -2.15 3.05
CA CYS A 65 10.35 -2.14 2.20
C CYS A 65 9.13 -2.81 2.87
N ARG A 66 9.30 -3.71 3.84
CA ARG A 66 8.18 -4.37 4.52
C ARG A 66 7.48 -3.39 5.45
N LYS A 67 6.22 -3.03 5.17
CA LYS A 67 5.40 -2.25 6.11
C LYS A 67 5.37 -2.96 7.47
N PRO A 68 5.61 -2.27 8.59
CA PRO A 68 5.48 -0.82 8.80
C PRO A 68 6.66 0.05 8.36
N GLN A 69 7.74 -0.50 7.82
CA GLN A 69 8.80 0.32 7.27
C GLN A 69 8.33 1.10 6.02
N PRO A 70 8.80 2.34 5.81
CA PRO A 70 8.28 3.24 4.79
C PRO A 70 8.93 3.06 3.41
N GLY A 71 9.86 2.11 3.22
CA GLY A 71 10.74 2.04 2.05
C GLY A 71 10.00 2.08 0.72
N MET A 72 8.95 1.27 0.54
CA MET A 72 8.14 1.29 -0.69
C MET A 72 7.52 2.67 -0.98
N LEU A 73 7.11 3.40 0.06
CA LEU A 73 6.52 4.73 -0.09
C LEU A 73 7.61 5.76 -0.44
N LEU A 74 8.80 5.65 0.15
CA LEU A 74 9.93 6.54 -0.12
C LEU A 74 10.52 6.31 -1.51
N ASP A 75 10.54 5.06 -1.98
CA ASP A 75 10.94 4.71 -3.35
C ASP A 75 9.97 5.33 -4.36
N ALA A 76 8.66 5.14 -4.16
CA ALA A 76 7.63 5.78 -4.97
C ALA A 76 7.74 7.31 -4.97
N GLN A 77 8.00 7.91 -3.80
CA GLN A 77 8.20 9.34 -3.66
C GLN A 77 9.35 9.84 -4.54
N LYS A 78 10.48 9.15 -4.48
CA LYS A 78 11.70 9.51 -5.20
C LYS A 78 11.53 9.34 -6.71
N GLU A 79 10.93 8.23 -7.15
CA GLU A 79 10.81 7.89 -8.56
C GLU A 79 9.74 8.72 -9.28
N LEU A 80 8.63 9.02 -8.61
CA LEU A 80 7.48 9.71 -9.20
C LEU A 80 7.38 11.19 -8.80
N GLY A 81 8.28 11.69 -7.96
CA GLY A 81 8.28 13.08 -7.49
C GLY A 81 7.05 13.43 -6.64
N ILE A 82 6.58 12.49 -5.81
CA ILE A 82 5.33 12.64 -5.05
C ILE A 82 5.52 13.63 -3.89
N ASP A 83 4.54 14.51 -3.70
CA ASP A 83 4.39 15.27 -2.47
C ASP A 83 3.59 14.46 -1.43
N MET A 84 4.30 13.88 -0.46
CA MET A 84 3.70 13.05 0.57
C MET A 84 2.72 13.83 1.46
N ALA A 85 2.95 15.13 1.69
CA ALA A 85 2.13 15.93 2.60
C ALA A 85 0.71 16.14 2.07
N VAL A 86 0.50 16.02 0.76
CA VAL A 86 -0.83 16.09 0.11
C VAL A 86 -1.33 14.73 -0.39
N SER A 87 -0.64 13.65 -0.02
CA SER A 87 -0.97 12.28 -0.43
C SER A 87 -1.82 11.55 0.59
N TYR A 88 -2.43 10.45 0.15
CA TYR A 88 -3.29 9.59 0.96
C TYR A 88 -2.73 8.16 0.98
N MET A 89 -2.59 7.57 2.17
CA MET A 89 -2.37 6.13 2.32
C MET A 89 -3.69 5.45 2.62
N VAL A 90 -4.04 4.42 1.85
CA VAL A 90 -5.24 3.62 2.07
C VAL A 90 -4.83 2.19 2.38
N GLY A 91 -5.28 1.67 3.53
CA GLY A 91 -4.95 0.31 3.96
C GLY A 91 -6.00 -0.28 4.88
N ASP A 92 -5.78 -1.51 5.32
CA ASP A 92 -6.69 -2.24 6.21
C ASP A 92 -6.04 -2.61 7.55
N LYS A 93 -4.76 -2.28 7.75
CA LYS A 93 -4.01 -2.66 8.95
C LYS A 93 -3.24 -1.50 9.56
N LEU A 94 -2.86 -1.68 10.84
CA LEU A 94 -1.97 -0.78 11.56
C LEU A 94 -0.63 -0.57 10.83
N GLU A 95 -0.06 -1.64 10.26
CA GLU A 95 1.24 -1.56 9.54
C GLU A 95 1.19 -0.59 8.34
N ASP A 96 0.04 -0.41 7.70
CA ASP A 96 -0.15 0.58 6.63
C ASP A 96 -0.10 2.01 7.18
N MET A 97 -0.78 2.25 8.29
CA MET A 97 -0.86 3.57 8.92
C MET A 97 0.51 3.98 9.47
N GLN A 98 1.24 3.04 10.07
CA GLN A 98 2.59 3.28 10.58
C GLN A 98 3.57 3.62 9.45
N ALA A 99 3.54 2.88 8.33
CA ALA A 99 4.36 3.19 7.16
C ALA A 99 4.07 4.59 6.61
N ALA A 100 2.79 4.97 6.56
CA ALA A 100 2.36 6.31 6.15
C ALA A 100 2.86 7.41 7.08
N VAL A 101 2.81 7.22 8.41
CA VAL A 101 3.38 8.15 9.39
C VAL A 101 4.88 8.33 9.16
N MET A 102 5.62 7.22 9.03
CA MET A 102 7.08 7.25 8.82
C MET A 102 7.47 7.91 7.49
N ALA A 103 6.65 7.74 6.45
CA ALA A 103 6.82 8.37 5.15
C ALA A 103 6.23 9.80 5.06
N LYS A 104 5.67 10.33 6.15
CA LYS A 104 5.04 11.66 6.23
C LYS A 104 3.89 11.87 5.24
N VAL A 105 3.10 10.83 5.00
CA VAL A 105 1.88 10.91 4.20
C VAL A 105 0.84 11.75 4.94
N GLY A 106 0.25 12.72 4.24
CA GLY A 106 -0.63 13.73 4.83
C GLY A 106 -1.92 13.18 5.42
N THR A 107 -2.52 12.17 4.80
CA THR A 107 -3.76 11.56 5.30
C THR A 107 -3.73 10.04 5.25
N LYS A 108 -4.09 9.42 6.38
CA LYS A 108 -4.07 7.98 6.63
C LYS A 108 -5.50 7.47 6.69
N VAL A 109 -5.85 6.55 5.82
CA VAL A 109 -7.23 6.09 5.61
C VAL A 109 -7.32 4.59 5.82
N LEU A 110 -8.17 4.16 6.75
CA LEU A 110 -8.55 2.76 6.88
C LEU A 110 -9.83 2.46 6.12
N VAL A 111 -9.88 1.24 5.56
CA VAL A 111 -11.07 0.68 4.91
C VAL A 111 -11.59 -0.54 5.66
N ARG A 112 -12.89 -0.83 5.56
CA ARG A 112 -13.55 -1.99 6.18
C ARG A 112 -13.66 -3.22 5.27
N THR A 113 -12.98 -3.20 4.13
CA THR A 113 -13.03 -4.29 3.11
C THR A 113 -11.96 -5.36 3.31
N GLY A 114 -11.01 -5.15 4.23
CA GLY A 114 -9.91 -6.07 4.51
C GLY A 114 -10.04 -6.74 5.88
N LYS A 115 -8.94 -6.77 6.63
CA LYS A 115 -8.90 -7.28 8.00
C LYS A 115 -9.82 -6.50 8.94
N PRO A 116 -10.30 -7.12 10.03
CA PRO A 116 -10.98 -6.39 11.09
C PRO A 116 -10.09 -5.25 11.61
N ILE A 117 -10.65 -4.05 11.69
CA ILE A 117 -9.94 -2.88 12.23
C ILE A 117 -9.68 -3.12 13.71
N THR A 118 -8.42 -2.97 14.11
CA THR A 118 -8.03 -3.00 15.54
C THR A 118 -8.07 -1.60 16.13
N ASN A 119 -8.17 -1.51 17.46
CA ASN A 119 -8.19 -0.23 18.16
C ASN A 119 -6.92 0.60 17.88
N GLU A 120 -5.77 -0.06 17.77
CA GLU A 120 -4.50 0.58 17.47
C GLU A 120 -4.47 1.14 16.04
N ALA A 121 -5.02 0.39 15.08
CA ALA A 121 -5.13 0.84 13.70
C ALA A 121 -6.04 2.07 13.59
N GLU A 122 -7.20 2.04 14.28
CA GLU A 122 -8.14 3.15 14.35
C GLU A 122 -7.50 4.41 14.93
N GLN A 123 -6.71 4.29 16.01
CA GLN A 123 -5.98 5.42 16.59
C GLN A 123 -4.88 5.98 15.69
N ALA A 124 -4.33 5.17 14.79
CA ALA A 124 -3.28 5.57 13.85
C ALA A 124 -3.81 6.18 12.54
N ALA A 125 -5.12 6.11 12.28
CA ALA A 125 -5.76 6.61 11.07
C ALA A 125 -6.39 8.00 11.28
N ASP A 126 -6.43 8.81 10.22
CA ASP A 126 -7.16 10.09 10.25
C ASP A 126 -8.62 9.89 9.82
N LEU A 127 -8.89 8.89 8.96
CA LEU A 127 -10.21 8.60 8.42
C LEU A 127 -10.46 7.09 8.38
N ILE A 128 -11.71 6.70 8.59
CA ILE A 128 -12.17 5.32 8.43
C ILE A 128 -13.41 5.30 7.54
N ILE A 129 -13.28 4.71 6.36
CA ILE A 129 -14.33 4.62 5.34
C ILE A 129 -14.73 3.16 5.11
N ASN A 130 -15.88 2.91 4.47
CA ASN A 130 -16.32 1.52 4.25
C ASN A 130 -15.44 0.84 3.21
N SER A 131 -15.14 1.52 2.10
CA SER A 131 -14.32 0.98 1.02
C SER A 131 -13.53 2.06 0.29
N LEU A 132 -12.58 1.64 -0.55
CA LEU A 132 -11.86 2.55 -1.45
C LEU A 132 -12.81 3.37 -2.35
N ALA A 133 -13.99 2.84 -2.69
CA ALA A 133 -15.00 3.53 -3.50
C ALA A 133 -15.55 4.80 -2.83
N ASP A 134 -15.43 4.93 -1.51
CA ASP A 134 -15.89 6.11 -0.77
C ASP A 134 -14.83 7.24 -0.72
N LEU A 135 -13.56 6.92 -1.03
CA LEU A 135 -12.46 7.86 -0.92
C LEU A 135 -12.64 9.14 -1.78
N PRO A 136 -13.10 9.07 -3.05
CA PRO A 136 -13.33 10.28 -3.84
C PRO A 136 -14.33 11.25 -3.20
N LYS A 137 -15.34 10.74 -2.50
CA LYS A 137 -16.32 11.57 -1.77
C LYS A 137 -15.68 12.17 -0.52
N ALA A 138 -14.93 11.36 0.25
CA ALA A 138 -14.24 11.81 1.46
C ALA A 138 -13.22 12.93 1.18
N ILE A 139 -12.43 12.82 0.11
CA ILE A 139 -11.47 13.86 -0.29
C ILE A 139 -12.19 15.17 -0.65
N LYS A 140 -13.32 15.08 -1.38
CA LYS A 140 -14.10 16.27 -1.76
C LYS A 140 -14.72 16.98 -0.56
N SER A 141 -15.04 16.28 0.53
CA SER A 141 -15.56 16.91 1.74
C SER A 141 -14.50 17.63 2.56
N ILE A 142 -13.22 17.19 2.50
CA ILE A 142 -12.12 17.78 3.28
C ILE A 142 -11.57 19.04 2.62
N ARG A 143 -11.64 19.13 1.29
CA ARG A 143 -11.16 20.28 0.50
C ARG A 143 -12.13 21.46 0.46
N LYS A 144 -13.32 21.36 1.06
CA LYS A 144 -14.29 22.46 1.19
C LYS A 144 -14.07 23.18 2.50
#